data_AF-K1U084-F1
#
_entry.id   AF-K1U084-F1
#
_cell.length_a   1.000
_cell.length_b   1.000
_cell.length_c   1.000
_cell.angle_alpha   90.00
_cell.angle_beta   90.00
_cell.angle_gamma   90.00
#
_symmetry.space_group_name_H-M   'P 1'
#
loop_
_entity.id
_entity.type
_entity.pdbx_description
1 polymer ?
#
loop_
_entity_poly.entity_id
_entity_poly.type
_entity_poly.pdbx_seq_one_letter_code
_entity_poly.pdbx_strand_id
1 'polypeptide(L)'
;PVLEWVEPLSPILGWGCGDEYDFTSLIARWGHYNTATNWCMNLPFLSSVGEAAHPVQVEAFDPRTIDFDDRSSFHAFVMSDGDNMQWSMDSYGESPMYMGGKGAGEAGLSWTLCPTELSIVSPFTWNKMAARRQAGSSFLEYGGGYQYPDIFAVNRPNRAELLREFA
;
A
#
# COMPACT_ATOMS: atom_id res chain seq x y z
N PRO A 1 10.72 -13.68 -20.36
CA PRO A 1 9.79 -14.30 -19.36
C PRO A 1 8.39 -13.71 -19.53
N VAL A 2 7.31 -14.28 -18.95
CA VAL A 2 5.95 -13.68 -19.09
C VAL A 2 5.96 -12.19 -18.68
N LEU A 3 6.69 -11.84 -17.62
CA LEU A 3 6.84 -10.45 -17.14
C LEU A 3 7.47 -9.49 -18.18
N GLU A 4 8.27 -9.98 -19.10
CA GLU A 4 8.85 -9.15 -20.16
C GLU A 4 7.77 -8.67 -21.15
N TRP A 5 6.74 -9.48 -21.37
CA TRP A 5 5.64 -9.21 -22.29
C TRP A 5 4.56 -8.32 -21.67
N VAL A 6 4.51 -8.22 -20.34
CA VAL A 6 3.58 -7.36 -19.62
C VAL A 6 3.99 -5.90 -19.83
N GLU A 7 2.99 -5.03 -20.03
CA GLU A 7 3.19 -3.59 -20.11
C GLU A 7 3.86 -3.06 -18.83
N PRO A 8 4.99 -2.34 -18.91
CA PRO A 8 5.68 -1.81 -17.74
C PRO A 8 4.74 -1.04 -16.80
N LEU A 9 5.08 -1.01 -15.52
CA LEU A 9 4.28 -0.36 -14.47
C LEU A 9 2.89 -0.99 -14.25
N SER A 10 2.63 -2.18 -14.84
CA SER A 10 1.43 -2.93 -14.50
C SER A 10 1.53 -3.56 -13.10
N PRO A 11 0.43 -3.56 -12.31
CA PRO A 11 0.35 -4.35 -11.08
C PRO A 11 0.33 -5.85 -11.39
N ILE A 12 1.08 -6.63 -10.63
CA ILE A 12 1.03 -8.09 -10.63
C ILE A 12 0.17 -8.56 -9.47
N LEU A 13 -1.04 -9.03 -9.78
CA LEU A 13 -1.96 -9.58 -8.80
C LEU A 13 -1.55 -10.98 -8.34
N GLY A 14 -1.85 -11.31 -7.09
CA GLY A 14 -1.57 -12.60 -6.47
C GLY A 14 -0.27 -12.62 -5.65
N TRP A 15 0.27 -13.82 -5.46
CA TRP A 15 1.54 -14.09 -4.81
C TRP A 15 2.13 -15.37 -5.40
N GLY A 16 3.44 -15.37 -5.65
CA GLY A 16 4.13 -16.54 -6.19
C GLY A 16 4.39 -17.61 -5.13
N CYS A 17 4.82 -18.79 -5.58
CA CYS A 17 5.36 -19.79 -4.67
C CYS A 17 6.83 -19.45 -4.37
N GLY A 18 7.28 -19.74 -3.14
CA GLY A 18 8.68 -19.61 -2.75
C GLY A 18 8.94 -18.44 -1.81
N ASP A 19 10.17 -17.94 -1.88
CA ASP A 19 10.64 -16.83 -1.04
C ASP A 19 10.08 -15.49 -1.50
N GLU A 20 9.81 -14.62 -0.53
CA GLU A 20 9.31 -13.26 -0.76
C GLU A 20 10.29 -12.43 -1.58
N TYR A 21 11.58 -12.49 -1.22
CA TYR A 21 12.60 -11.72 -1.91
C TYR A 21 12.71 -12.15 -3.37
N ASP A 22 12.70 -13.45 -3.65
CA ASP A 22 12.80 -13.98 -5.00
C ASP A 22 11.60 -13.56 -5.86
N PHE A 23 10.38 -13.68 -5.33
CA PHE A 23 9.15 -13.30 -6.03
C PHE A 23 9.10 -11.80 -6.33
N THR A 24 9.26 -10.96 -5.30
CA THR A 24 9.20 -9.51 -5.44
C THR A 24 10.35 -8.99 -6.30
N SER A 25 11.54 -9.56 -6.17
CA SER A 25 12.69 -9.18 -7.01
C SER A 25 12.47 -9.49 -8.48
N LEU A 26 11.89 -10.66 -8.79
CA LEU A 26 11.61 -11.05 -10.16
C LEU A 26 10.68 -10.03 -10.83
N ILE A 27 9.65 -9.58 -10.11
CA ILE A 27 8.67 -8.58 -10.56
C ILE A 27 9.31 -7.20 -10.71
N ALA A 28 10.00 -6.72 -9.67
CA ALA A 28 10.63 -5.41 -9.63
C ALA A 28 11.65 -5.24 -10.76
N ARG A 29 12.49 -6.26 -11.03
CA ARG A 29 13.51 -6.21 -12.09
C ARG A 29 12.97 -5.95 -13.49
N TRP A 30 11.70 -6.27 -13.74
CA TRP A 30 11.01 -6.00 -15.01
C TRP A 30 10.20 -4.71 -15.03
N GLY A 31 10.18 -3.96 -13.93
CA GLY A 31 9.51 -2.67 -13.81
C GLY A 31 8.04 -2.79 -13.45
N HIS A 32 7.71 -3.78 -12.60
CA HIS A 32 6.36 -4.00 -12.09
C HIS A 32 6.37 -3.99 -10.57
N TYR A 33 5.19 -3.98 -9.97
CA TYR A 33 4.96 -4.06 -8.53
C TYR A 33 3.88 -5.10 -8.25
N ASN A 34 3.91 -5.71 -7.08
CA ASN A 34 2.92 -6.71 -6.69
C ASN A 34 2.00 -6.17 -5.58
N THR A 35 0.83 -6.79 -5.44
CA THR A 35 -0.22 -6.30 -4.54
C THR A 35 -0.62 -7.30 -3.44
N ALA A 36 0.08 -8.45 -3.36
CA ALA A 36 -0.19 -9.56 -2.43
C ALA A 36 -1.69 -9.88 -2.25
N THR A 37 -2.33 -10.37 -3.32
CA THR A 37 -3.80 -10.51 -3.39
C THR A 37 -4.29 -11.93 -3.52
N ASN A 38 -3.43 -12.94 -3.35
CA ASN A 38 -3.81 -14.35 -3.55
C ASN A 38 -4.81 -14.86 -2.52
N TRP A 39 -4.94 -14.19 -1.37
CA TRP A 39 -5.94 -14.52 -0.33
C TRP A 39 -7.12 -13.54 -0.31
N CYS A 40 -7.13 -12.55 -1.19
CA CYS A 40 -8.27 -11.65 -1.32
C CYS A 40 -9.43 -12.35 -2.04
N MET A 41 -10.62 -12.24 -1.46
CA MET A 41 -11.83 -12.83 -2.02
C MET A 41 -12.66 -11.78 -2.78
N ASN A 42 -13.42 -12.26 -3.77
CA ASN A 42 -14.38 -11.46 -4.54
C ASN A 42 -13.78 -10.28 -5.34
N LEU A 43 -12.46 -10.28 -5.62
CA LEU A 43 -11.79 -9.17 -6.31
C LEU A 43 -12.51 -8.74 -7.60
N PRO A 44 -12.86 -9.64 -8.56
CA PRO A 44 -13.50 -9.18 -9.80
C PRO A 44 -14.89 -8.57 -9.58
N PHE A 45 -15.61 -9.05 -8.57
CA PHE A 45 -16.92 -8.52 -8.23
C PHE A 45 -16.80 -7.14 -7.56
N LEU A 46 -15.90 -7.00 -6.59
CA LEU A 46 -15.68 -5.73 -5.89
C LEU A 46 -15.11 -4.65 -6.80
N SER A 47 -14.21 -5.00 -7.72
CA SER A 47 -13.63 -4.06 -8.67
C SER A 47 -14.61 -3.65 -9.77
N SER A 48 -15.64 -4.46 -10.06
CA SER A 48 -16.64 -4.16 -11.11
C SER A 48 -17.44 -2.87 -10.87
N VAL A 49 -17.46 -2.40 -9.63
CA VAL A 49 -18.13 -1.17 -9.21
C VAL A 49 -17.15 -0.05 -8.86
N GLY A 50 -15.86 -0.21 -9.21
CA GLY A 50 -14.78 0.72 -8.88
C GLY A 50 -15.04 2.14 -9.39
N GLU A 51 -15.47 2.29 -10.65
CA GLU A 51 -15.77 3.61 -11.25
C GLU A 51 -16.93 4.34 -10.56
N ALA A 52 -17.91 3.59 -10.04
CA ALA A 52 -19.05 4.12 -9.32
C ALA A 52 -18.75 4.35 -7.83
N ALA A 53 -17.63 3.83 -7.33
CA ALA A 53 -17.24 4.04 -5.96
C ALA A 53 -16.64 5.45 -5.81
N HIS A 54 -16.86 6.03 -4.62
CA HIS A 54 -16.27 7.31 -4.25
C HIS A 54 -15.28 7.06 -3.10
N PRO A 55 -13.98 6.82 -3.41
CA PRO A 55 -12.95 6.68 -2.39
C PRO A 55 -12.92 7.91 -1.47
N VAL A 56 -12.91 7.67 -0.17
CA VAL A 56 -12.79 8.73 0.85
C VAL A 56 -11.39 9.32 0.75
N GLN A 57 -11.30 10.63 0.56
CA GLN A 57 -10.02 11.32 0.68
C GLN A 57 -9.70 11.51 2.16
N VAL A 58 -8.54 10.99 2.59
CA VAL A 58 -7.99 11.25 3.91
C VAL A 58 -7.16 12.52 3.86
N GLU A 59 -7.27 13.36 4.88
CA GLU A 59 -6.54 14.62 4.97
C GLU A 59 -5.02 14.37 4.98
N ALA A 60 -4.30 15.05 4.10
CA ALA A 60 -2.84 15.01 4.06
C ALA A 60 -2.26 15.83 5.21
N PHE A 61 -1.15 15.36 5.77
CA PHE A 61 -0.40 16.11 6.77
C PHE A 61 0.30 17.32 6.13
N ASP A 62 0.19 18.50 6.76
CA ASP A 62 0.91 19.70 6.32
C ASP A 62 2.28 19.78 7.01
N PRO A 63 3.40 19.50 6.30
CA PRO A 63 4.73 19.51 6.90
C PRO A 63 5.18 20.89 7.37
N ARG A 64 4.53 21.97 6.92
CA ARG A 64 4.83 23.34 7.36
C ARG A 64 4.39 23.61 8.80
N THR A 65 3.57 22.72 9.36
CA THR A 65 3.12 22.80 10.76
C THR A 65 4.14 22.22 11.74
N ILE A 66 5.20 21.57 11.25
CA ILE A 66 6.28 21.05 12.08
C ILE A 66 7.10 22.23 12.63
N ASP A 67 7.25 22.27 13.95
CA ASP A 67 8.24 23.13 14.60
C ASP A 67 9.62 22.50 14.50
N PHE A 68 10.44 22.98 13.56
CA PHE A 68 11.81 22.51 13.36
C PHE A 68 12.81 23.04 14.40
N ASP A 69 12.39 23.98 15.27
CA ASP A 69 13.21 24.46 16.38
C ASP A 69 13.02 23.63 17.66
N ASP A 70 12.00 22.77 17.72
CA ASP A 70 11.76 21.86 18.84
C ASP A 70 12.95 20.92 19.07
N ARG A 71 13.39 20.84 20.33
CA ARG A 71 14.56 20.07 20.78
C ARG A 71 14.18 18.83 21.61
N SER A 72 12.90 18.50 21.65
CA SER A 72 12.40 17.30 22.31
C SER A 72 12.87 16.04 21.61
N SER A 73 12.86 14.92 22.33
CA SER A 73 13.06 13.59 21.73
C SER A 73 11.75 13.08 21.16
N PHE A 74 11.76 12.68 19.89
CA PHE A 74 10.60 12.14 19.20
C PHE A 74 10.72 10.63 19.01
N HIS A 75 9.58 9.95 19.04
CA HIS A 75 9.44 8.54 18.68
C HIS A 75 8.25 8.38 17.74
N ALA A 76 8.33 7.46 16.80
CA ALA A 76 7.24 7.09 15.93
C ALA A 76 7.03 5.57 15.98
N PHE A 77 5.77 5.16 16.09
CA PHE A 77 5.38 3.77 15.92
C PHE A 77 4.76 3.61 14.54
N VAL A 78 5.28 2.66 13.77
CA VAL A 78 4.78 2.35 12.43
C VAL A 78 4.52 0.86 12.37
N MET A 79 3.28 0.49 12.02
CA MET A 79 2.90 -0.90 11.80
C MET A 79 3.26 -1.33 10.38
N SER A 80 3.90 -2.49 10.21
CA SER A 80 4.32 -3.06 8.92
C SER A 80 3.17 -3.74 8.15
N ASP A 81 3.50 -4.36 7.02
CA ASP A 81 2.62 -5.23 6.21
C ASP A 81 1.44 -4.53 5.51
N GLY A 82 1.47 -3.20 5.42
CA GLY A 82 0.42 -2.41 4.79
C GLY A 82 0.29 -2.55 3.28
N ASP A 83 1.38 -2.91 2.60
CA ASP A 83 1.41 -3.24 1.18
C ASP A 83 0.60 -4.51 0.86
N ASN A 84 0.44 -5.37 1.87
CA ASN A 84 -0.25 -6.63 1.71
C ASN A 84 -1.77 -6.45 1.79
N MET A 85 -2.38 -6.31 0.60
CA MET A 85 -3.81 -6.03 0.45
C MET A 85 -4.71 -7.10 1.08
N GLN A 86 -4.21 -8.33 1.24
CA GLN A 86 -4.96 -9.41 1.89
C GLN A 86 -5.28 -9.10 3.35
N TRP A 87 -4.38 -8.42 4.09
CA TRP A 87 -4.66 -7.98 5.45
C TRP A 87 -5.76 -6.93 5.46
N SER A 88 -5.61 -5.91 4.63
CA SER A 88 -6.54 -4.79 4.54
C SER A 88 -7.96 -5.21 4.16
N MET A 89 -8.09 -6.16 3.23
CA MET A 89 -9.39 -6.70 2.79
C MET A 89 -10.01 -7.71 3.75
N ASP A 90 -9.23 -8.30 4.65
CA ASP A 90 -9.72 -9.23 5.65
C ASP A 90 -9.94 -8.52 7.00
N SER A 91 -9.44 -9.08 8.09
CA SER A 91 -9.82 -8.70 9.45
C SER A 91 -9.02 -7.53 10.01
N TYR A 92 -8.03 -6.99 9.30
CA TYR A 92 -7.09 -6.01 9.87
C TYR A 92 -7.77 -4.72 10.36
N GLY A 93 -8.70 -4.20 9.56
CA GLY A 93 -9.51 -3.03 9.89
C GLY A 93 -10.50 -3.23 11.06
N GLU A 94 -10.79 -4.48 11.43
CA GLU A 94 -11.81 -4.82 12.45
C GLU A 94 -11.24 -5.50 13.67
N SER A 95 -10.06 -6.11 13.55
CA SER A 95 -9.43 -6.87 14.61
C SER A 95 -9.07 -5.95 15.77
N PRO A 96 -9.49 -6.26 17.01
CA PRO A 96 -9.12 -5.49 18.19
C PRO A 96 -7.61 -5.57 18.50
N MET A 97 -6.89 -6.52 17.88
CA MET A 97 -5.43 -6.60 17.96
C MET A 97 -4.72 -5.63 17.02
N TYR A 98 -5.41 -5.11 16.01
CA TYR A 98 -4.88 -4.21 14.98
C TYR A 98 -5.71 -2.91 14.93
N MET A 99 -6.15 -2.46 13.75
CA MET A 99 -6.81 -1.17 13.57
C MET A 99 -8.19 -1.08 14.23
N GLY A 100 -8.84 -2.22 14.48
CA GLY A 100 -10.09 -2.28 15.23
C GLY A 100 -9.93 -2.10 16.74
N GLY A 101 -8.69 -2.10 17.25
CA GLY A 101 -8.37 -1.84 18.65
C GLY A 101 -8.58 -0.38 19.03
N LYS A 102 -8.63 -0.10 20.34
CA LYS A 102 -8.67 1.26 20.87
C LYS A 102 -7.25 1.70 21.25
N GLY A 103 -6.93 2.98 21.08
CA GLY A 103 -5.69 3.57 21.59
C GLY A 103 -4.62 3.85 20.54
N ALA A 104 -4.82 3.47 19.28
CA ALA A 104 -3.88 3.80 18.20
C ALA A 104 -3.70 5.33 18.06
N GLY A 105 -4.78 6.10 18.26
CA GLY A 105 -4.72 7.56 18.26
C GLY A 105 -3.92 8.15 19.42
N GLU A 106 -4.10 7.62 20.63
CA GLU A 106 -3.38 8.07 21.83
C GLU A 106 -1.89 7.72 21.76
N ALA A 107 -1.57 6.55 21.21
CA ALA A 107 -0.19 6.10 21.03
C ALA A 107 0.55 6.79 19.86
N GLY A 108 -0.15 7.59 19.04
CA GLY A 108 0.43 8.17 17.82
C GLY A 108 0.86 7.12 16.79
N LEU A 109 0.14 6.00 16.70
CA LEU A 109 0.49 4.89 15.81
C LEU A 109 0.18 5.23 14.35
N SER A 110 1.14 4.98 13.48
CA SER A 110 0.97 5.04 12.03
C SER A 110 0.75 3.65 11.45
N TRP A 111 -0.23 3.52 10.58
CA TRP A 111 -0.53 2.27 9.87
C TRP A 111 0.01 2.37 8.45
N THR A 112 0.84 1.42 8.06
CA THR A 112 1.13 1.26 6.65
C THR A 112 -0.09 0.66 5.97
N LEU A 113 -0.42 1.10 4.77
CA LEU A 113 -1.56 0.65 3.96
C LEU A 113 -1.23 0.77 2.47
N CYS A 114 -2.08 0.19 1.63
CA CYS A 114 -2.08 0.30 0.16
C CYS A 114 -3.34 1.04 -0.36
N PRO A 115 -3.59 2.31 0.06
CA PRO A 115 -4.75 3.07 -0.40
C PRO A 115 -4.88 3.15 -1.92
N THR A 116 -3.77 3.20 -2.66
CA THR A 116 -3.79 3.32 -4.12
C THR A 116 -4.47 2.11 -4.77
N GLU A 117 -4.01 0.90 -4.42
CA GLU A 117 -4.57 -0.37 -4.86
C GLU A 117 -6.00 -0.55 -4.38
N LEU A 118 -6.25 -0.29 -3.09
CA LEU A 118 -7.58 -0.43 -2.51
C LEU A 118 -8.57 0.53 -3.15
N SER A 119 -8.18 1.76 -3.49
CA SER A 119 -9.07 2.74 -4.12
C SER A 119 -9.56 2.30 -5.51
N ILE A 120 -8.83 1.41 -6.19
CA ILE A 120 -9.16 0.89 -7.51
C ILE A 120 -9.86 -0.47 -7.41
N VAL A 121 -9.28 -1.41 -6.66
CA VAL A 121 -9.69 -2.82 -6.66
C VAL A 121 -10.75 -3.11 -5.57
N SER A 122 -10.72 -2.38 -4.46
CA SER A 122 -11.64 -2.58 -3.33
C SER A 122 -11.99 -1.27 -2.61
N PRO A 123 -12.61 -0.29 -3.29
CA PRO A 123 -12.81 1.06 -2.74
C PRO A 123 -13.70 1.08 -1.49
N PHE A 124 -14.58 0.10 -1.34
CA PHE A 124 -15.37 -0.07 -0.11
C PHE A 124 -14.50 -0.45 1.10
N THR A 125 -13.48 -1.29 0.90
CA THR A 125 -12.50 -1.62 1.93
C THR A 125 -11.72 -0.37 2.32
N TRP A 126 -11.24 0.39 1.33
CA TRP A 126 -10.58 1.67 1.59
C TRP A 126 -11.46 2.61 2.42
N ASN A 127 -12.71 2.85 1.99
CA ASN A 127 -13.64 3.73 2.70
C ASN A 127 -13.90 3.27 4.14
N LYS A 128 -13.99 1.96 4.35
CA LYS A 128 -14.18 1.34 5.66
C LYS A 128 -12.99 1.59 6.59
N MET A 129 -11.76 1.54 6.07
CA MET A 129 -10.52 1.81 6.81
C MET A 129 -10.36 3.30 7.08
N ALA A 130 -10.57 4.14 6.07
CA ALA A 130 -10.53 5.60 6.18
C ALA A 130 -11.50 6.12 7.25
N ALA A 131 -12.74 5.61 7.27
CA ALA A 131 -13.75 5.98 8.26
C ALA A 131 -13.42 5.51 9.70
N ARG A 132 -12.54 4.53 9.86
CA ARG A 132 -12.09 4.00 11.17
C ARG A 132 -10.83 4.66 11.70
N ARG A 133 -10.18 5.53 10.92
CA ARG A 133 -8.97 6.23 11.36
C ARG A 133 -9.23 6.93 12.70
N GLN A 134 -8.38 6.67 13.67
CA GLN A 134 -8.48 7.34 14.97
C GLN A 134 -7.79 8.70 14.89
N ALA A 135 -8.35 9.71 15.54
CA ALA A 135 -7.68 11.00 15.69
C ALA A 135 -6.32 10.77 16.40
N GLY A 136 -5.24 11.32 15.85
CA GLY A 136 -3.87 11.05 16.32
C GLY A 136 -3.16 9.86 15.67
N SER A 137 -3.87 9.00 14.93
CA SER A 137 -3.26 7.97 14.07
C SER A 137 -3.13 8.46 12.62
N SER A 138 -2.13 7.93 11.92
CA SER A 138 -1.80 8.30 10.54
C SER A 138 -1.78 7.07 9.63
N PHE A 139 -1.90 7.31 8.33
CA PHE A 139 -1.68 6.29 7.30
C PHE A 139 -0.41 6.59 6.51
N LEU A 140 0.31 5.55 6.14
CA LEU A 140 1.52 5.62 5.32
C LEU A 140 1.34 4.69 4.11
N GLU A 141 1.52 5.21 2.91
CA GLU A 141 1.47 4.47 1.65
C GLU A 141 2.90 4.16 1.18
N TYR A 142 3.09 2.99 0.55
CA TYR A 142 4.37 2.57 -0.01
C TYR A 142 4.32 2.61 -1.54
N GLY A 143 4.37 3.84 -2.08
CA GLY A 143 4.74 4.08 -3.47
C GLY A 143 3.90 3.36 -4.52
N GLY A 144 2.64 3.02 -4.22
CA GLY A 144 1.72 2.40 -5.19
C GLY A 144 2.03 0.94 -5.51
N GLY A 145 2.64 0.21 -4.57
CA GLY A 145 2.70 -1.25 -4.58
C GLY A 145 4.02 -1.84 -4.08
N TYR A 146 4.04 -3.16 -3.83
CA TYR A 146 5.22 -3.81 -3.28
C TYR A 146 6.27 -4.09 -4.36
N GLN A 147 7.42 -3.41 -4.24
CA GLN A 147 8.58 -3.51 -5.13
C GLN A 147 9.89 -3.13 -4.43
N TYR A 148 11.02 -3.40 -5.10
CA TYR A 148 12.37 -3.04 -4.65
C TYR A 148 12.98 -1.95 -5.55
N PRO A 149 13.02 -0.67 -5.09
CA PRO A 149 13.38 0.47 -5.95
C PRO A 149 14.80 0.40 -6.53
N ASP A 150 15.73 -0.17 -5.76
CA ASP A 150 17.15 -0.33 -6.10
C ASP A 150 17.37 -1.24 -7.31
N ILE A 151 16.47 -2.21 -7.52
CA ILE A 151 16.49 -3.13 -8.66
C ILE A 151 15.31 -2.92 -9.63
N PHE A 152 14.50 -1.89 -9.43
CA PHE A 152 13.33 -1.65 -10.28
C PHE A 152 13.74 -1.41 -11.75
N ALA A 153 13.08 -2.14 -12.65
CA ALA A 153 13.26 -2.12 -14.10
C ALA A 153 14.71 -2.32 -14.60
N VAL A 154 15.61 -2.96 -13.83
CA VAL A 154 17.02 -3.18 -14.25
C VAL A 154 17.16 -4.03 -15.52
N ASN A 155 16.16 -4.81 -15.88
CA ASN A 155 16.17 -5.60 -17.11
C ASN A 155 15.62 -4.82 -18.33
N ARG A 156 15.16 -3.58 -18.14
CA ARG A 156 14.60 -2.74 -19.21
C ARG A 156 15.62 -1.66 -19.63
N PRO A 157 15.80 -1.41 -20.94
CA PRO A 157 16.75 -0.40 -21.40
C PRO A 157 16.36 1.04 -21.00
N ASN A 158 15.07 1.31 -20.82
CA ASN A 158 14.52 2.60 -20.42
C ASN A 158 14.25 2.73 -18.90
N ARG A 159 15.00 2.00 -18.06
CA ARG A 159 14.86 2.01 -16.59
C ARG A 159 14.62 3.39 -15.97
N ALA A 160 15.43 4.39 -16.35
CA ALA A 160 15.37 5.72 -15.76
C ALA A 160 14.10 6.50 -16.10
N GLU A 161 13.45 6.17 -17.22
CA GLU A 161 12.13 6.71 -17.59
C GLU A 161 11.06 6.06 -16.72
N LEU A 162 11.03 4.74 -16.67
CA LEU A 162 10.06 3.97 -15.87
C LEU A 162 10.11 4.33 -14.38
N LEU A 163 11.30 4.54 -13.81
CA LEU A 163 11.45 4.99 -12.43
C LEU A 163 10.86 6.38 -12.17
N ARG A 164 10.93 7.30 -13.15
CA ARG A 164 10.35 8.64 -13.01
C ARG A 164 8.85 8.65 -13.24
N GLU A 165 8.36 7.76 -14.07
CA GLU A 165 6.93 7.62 -14.32
C GLU A 165 6.22 6.95 -13.14
N PHE A 166 6.89 6.05 -12.44
CA PHE A 166 6.35 5.38 -11.25
C PHE A 166 6.34 6.26 -9.99
N ALA A 167 7.28 7.21 -9.87
CA ALA A 167 7.48 8.04 -8.67
C ALA A 167 6.72 9.38 -8.73
#